data_AF-A0A9E1B9E8-F1
#
_entry.id   AF-A0A9E1B9E8-F1
#
_cell.length_a   1.000
_cell.length_b   1.000
_cell.length_c   1.000
_cell.angle_alpha   90.00
_cell.angle_beta   90.00
_cell.angle_gamma   90.00
#
_symmetry.space_group_name_H-M   'P 1'
#
loop_
_entity.id
_entity.type
_entity.pdbx_description
1 polymer ?
#
loop_
_entity_poly.entity_id
_entity_poly.type
_entity_poly.pdbx_seq_one_letter_code
_entity_poly.pdbx_strand_id
1 'polypeptide(L)'
;TKFGREFALEMVGFLRDKIRTFQEESGNLYNLEATPAEGTTYRFAKEDKKRYTDIIQAGEGDNIYYTNSTQLPANFTDDAYEALDLQDELQSAYTGGTVFHLYMKERISSAKACKELVKSIISNYKLPYITITPVFSVCAKHGYIAGEHEFCPLCDAELIENEKKKSK
;
A
#
# COMPACT_ATOMS: atom_id res chain seq x y z
N THR A 1 -10.66 8.96 -10.84
CA THR A 1 -11.46 9.45 -11.99
C THR A 1 -10.60 9.42 -13.24
N LYS A 2 -11.19 9.44 -14.43
CA LYS A 2 -10.43 9.51 -15.70
C LYS A 2 -9.47 10.71 -15.71
N PHE A 3 -9.98 11.90 -15.39
CA PHE A 3 -9.19 13.12 -15.27
C PHE A 3 -8.02 12.97 -14.29
N GLY A 4 -8.26 12.48 -13.07
CA GLY A 4 -7.20 12.37 -12.06
C GLY A 4 -6.07 11.42 -12.47
N ARG A 5 -6.40 10.34 -13.20
CA ARG A 5 -5.42 9.40 -13.75
C ARG A 5 -4.58 10.05 -14.85
N GLU A 6 -5.22 10.72 -15.80
CA GLU A 6 -4.54 11.43 -16.89
C GLU A 6 -3.63 12.53 -16.35
N PHE A 7 -4.12 13.31 -15.38
CA PHE A 7 -3.33 14.36 -14.73
C PHE A 7 -2.12 13.79 -13.98
N ALA A 8 -2.27 12.70 -13.24
CA ALA A 8 -1.15 12.07 -12.55
C ALA A 8 -0.06 11.57 -13.51
N LEU A 9 -0.46 10.95 -14.64
CA LEU A 9 0.47 10.51 -15.69
C LEU A 9 1.19 11.69 -16.35
N GLU A 10 0.47 12.78 -16.64
CA GLU A 10 1.05 14.01 -17.18
C GLU A 10 2.11 14.59 -16.22
N MET A 11 1.81 14.65 -14.92
CA MET A 11 2.76 15.13 -13.91
C MET A 11 4.00 14.26 -13.80
N VAL A 12 3.87 12.93 -13.81
CA VAL A 12 5.04 12.03 -13.81
C VAL A 12 5.86 12.19 -15.09
N GLY A 13 5.21 12.33 -16.25
CA GLY A 13 5.85 12.60 -17.53
C GLY A 13 6.64 13.91 -17.52
N PHE A 14 6.03 14.98 -17.01
CA PHE A 14 6.68 16.29 -16.86
C PHE A 14 7.93 16.20 -15.97
N LEU A 15 7.85 15.50 -14.82
CA LEU A 15 9.00 15.32 -13.93
C LEU A 15 10.13 14.55 -14.61
N ARG A 16 9.81 13.52 -15.40
CA ARG A 16 10.81 12.78 -16.18
C ARG A 16 11.51 13.64 -17.23
N ASP A 17 10.75 14.48 -17.93
CA ASP A 17 11.33 15.39 -18.91
C ASP A 17 12.27 16.41 -18.25
N LYS A 18 11.92 16.92 -17.07
CA LYS A 18 12.80 17.78 -16.27
C LYS A 18 14.06 17.06 -15.83
N ILE A 19 13.93 15.82 -15.33
CA ILE A 19 15.07 14.97 -15.00
C ILE A 19 16.00 14.80 -16.21
N ARG A 20 15.46 14.51 -17.39
CA ARG A 20 16.26 14.38 -18.62
C ARG A 20 17.06 15.66 -18.91
N THR A 21 16.42 16.83 -18.84
CA THR A 21 17.11 18.12 -19.01
C THR A 21 18.27 18.28 -18.02
N PHE A 22 18.05 17.99 -16.73
CA PHE A 22 19.11 18.09 -15.73
C PHE A 22 20.26 17.11 -15.97
N GLN A 23 19.97 15.91 -16.49
CA GLN A 23 21.03 14.96 -16.85
C GLN A 23 21.87 15.48 -18.02
N GLU A 24 21.23 16.05 -19.05
CA GLU A 24 21.92 16.62 -20.22
C GLU A 24 22.80 17.82 -19.83
N GLU A 25 22.32 18.68 -18.94
CA GLU A 25 23.03 19.88 -18.49
C GLU A 25 24.20 19.56 -17.55
N SER A 26 24.02 18.62 -16.62
CA SER A 26 25.01 18.34 -15.57
C SER A 26 25.93 17.15 -15.87
N GLY A 27 25.56 16.28 -16.80
CA GLY A 27 26.26 15.01 -17.07
C GLY A 27 26.05 13.93 -15.99
N ASN A 28 25.26 14.20 -14.95
CA ASN A 28 24.93 13.23 -13.91
C ASN A 28 23.67 12.44 -14.26
N LEU A 29 23.57 11.21 -13.75
CA LEU A 29 22.35 10.40 -13.87
C LEU A 29 21.43 10.68 -12.67
N TYR A 30 20.15 10.93 -12.96
CA TYR A 30 19.10 11.12 -11.96
C TYR A 30 17.91 10.22 -12.26
N ASN A 31 17.25 9.73 -11.23
CA ASN A 31 16.08 8.87 -11.33
C ASN A 31 14.85 9.54 -10.69
N LEU A 32 13.67 9.09 -11.09
CA LEU A 32 12.41 9.46 -10.45
C LEU A 32 11.99 8.33 -9.51
N GLU A 33 11.95 8.60 -8.21
CA GLU A 33 11.67 7.60 -7.19
C GLU A 33 10.32 7.85 -6.50
N ALA A 34 9.54 6.77 -6.34
CA ALA A 34 8.37 6.74 -5.47
C ALA A 34 8.86 6.57 -4.03
N THR A 35 9.27 7.68 -3.41
CA THR A 35 9.87 7.70 -2.06
C THR A 35 8.97 6.96 -1.06
N PRO A 36 9.48 6.14 -0.11
CA PRO A 36 8.65 5.49 0.91
C PRO A 36 7.90 6.45 1.84
N ALA A 37 8.51 7.60 2.14
CA ALA A 37 7.92 8.75 2.83
C ALA A 37 7.22 8.48 4.18
N GLU A 38 7.60 7.41 4.91
CA GLU A 38 6.92 6.94 6.15
C GLU A 38 6.58 8.06 7.16
N GLY A 39 7.56 8.89 7.55
CA GLY A 39 7.31 10.05 8.42
C GLY A 39 6.98 11.34 7.67
N THR A 40 7.37 11.43 6.40
CA THR A 40 7.27 12.66 5.61
C THR A 40 5.84 12.97 5.21
N THR A 41 5.06 11.95 4.84
CA THR A 41 3.63 12.09 4.49
C THR A 41 2.84 12.75 5.61
N TYR A 42 3.04 12.29 6.83
CA TYR A 42 2.41 12.83 8.03
C TYR A 42 2.90 14.23 8.37
N ARG A 43 4.23 14.44 8.34
CA ARG A 43 4.83 15.73 8.67
C ARG A 43 4.37 16.84 7.70
N PHE A 44 4.33 16.55 6.41
CA PHE A 44 3.87 17.52 5.41
C PHE A 44 2.38 17.81 5.54
N ALA A 45 1.54 16.78 5.72
CA ALA A 45 0.11 16.99 5.93
C ALA A 45 -0.16 17.92 7.13
N LYS A 46 0.49 17.66 8.27
CA LYS A 46 0.38 18.49 9.48
C LYS A 46 0.87 19.91 9.28
N GLU A 47 2.00 20.09 8.61
CA GLU A 47 2.57 21.42 8.40
C GLU A 47 1.74 22.26 7.44
N ASP A 48 1.18 21.64 6.39
CA ASP A 48 0.29 22.33 5.46
C ASP A 48 -1.05 22.70 6.13
N LYS A 49 -1.59 21.86 7.02
CA LYS A 49 -2.82 22.17 7.75
C LYS A 49 -2.70 23.42 8.64
N LYS A 50 -1.49 23.72 9.15
CA LYS A 50 -1.23 24.96 9.92
C LYS A 50 -1.30 26.22 9.05
N ARG A 51 -1.00 26.10 7.76
CA ARG A 51 -0.88 27.22 6.82
C ARG A 51 -2.15 27.42 5.98
N TYR A 52 -2.83 26.32 5.69
CA TYR A 52 -4.01 26.27 4.84
C TYR A 52 -5.14 25.57 5.59
N THR A 53 -6.03 26.34 6.22
CA THR A 53 -7.11 25.79 7.05
C THR A 53 -8.07 24.90 6.27
N ASP A 54 -8.28 25.23 4.99
CA ASP A 54 -9.28 24.59 4.13
C ASP A 54 -8.68 23.48 3.24
N ILE A 55 -7.42 23.09 3.47
CA ILE A 55 -6.78 22.03 2.70
C ILE A 55 -7.49 20.69 2.89
N ILE A 56 -7.67 19.98 1.77
CA ILE A 56 -8.25 18.64 1.72
C ILE A 56 -7.12 17.62 1.85
N GLN A 57 -7.23 16.71 2.82
CA GLN A 57 -6.23 15.70 3.13
C GLN A 57 -6.90 14.38 3.52
N ALA A 58 -6.16 13.27 3.46
CA ALA A 58 -6.63 11.99 3.96
C ALA A 58 -6.46 11.91 5.48
N GLY A 59 -7.24 11.03 6.12
CA GLY A 59 -7.25 10.86 7.57
C GLY A 59 -8.14 11.89 8.30
N GLU A 60 -8.17 11.79 9.63
CA GLU A 60 -9.03 12.61 10.49
C GLU A 60 -8.29 13.06 11.75
N GLY A 61 -8.70 14.21 12.31
CA GLY A 61 -8.12 14.77 13.53
C GLY A 61 -6.60 14.94 13.43
N ASP A 62 -5.88 14.36 14.39
CA ASP A 62 -4.41 14.36 14.40
C ASP A 62 -3.79 13.33 13.46
N ASN A 63 -4.57 12.41 12.88
CA ASN A 63 -4.12 11.30 12.03
C ASN A 63 -4.21 11.64 10.53
N ILE A 64 -4.02 12.90 10.17
CA ILE A 64 -3.99 13.37 8.77
C ILE A 64 -2.69 12.99 8.05
N TYR A 65 -2.77 12.61 6.78
CA TYR A 65 -1.61 12.18 6.00
C TYR A 65 -1.78 12.43 4.50
N TYR A 66 -0.65 12.39 3.78
CA TYR A 66 -0.63 12.25 2.32
C TYR A 66 -0.42 10.80 1.91
N THR A 67 -1.14 10.37 0.87
CA THR A 67 -0.90 9.05 0.25
C THR A 67 0.47 9.05 -0.41
N ASN A 68 1.19 7.94 -0.29
CA ASN A 68 2.55 7.87 -0.80
C ASN A 68 2.61 7.94 -2.33
N SER A 69 3.48 8.80 -2.88
CA SER A 69 3.73 8.90 -4.33
C SER A 69 2.41 8.99 -5.14
N THR A 70 2.21 8.16 -6.16
CA THR A 70 0.98 8.07 -6.96
C THR A 70 0.09 6.88 -6.55
N GLN A 71 0.29 6.33 -5.35
CA GLN A 71 -0.51 5.21 -4.85
C GLN A 71 -1.99 5.58 -4.74
N LEU A 72 -2.84 4.55 -4.75
CA LEU A 72 -4.25 4.70 -4.39
C LEU A 72 -4.39 5.09 -2.91
N PRO A 73 -5.43 5.85 -2.54
CA PRO A 73 -5.81 6.00 -1.13
C PRO A 73 -5.98 4.64 -0.46
N ALA A 74 -5.59 4.52 0.82
CA ALA A 74 -5.51 3.25 1.54
C ALA A 74 -6.80 2.40 1.52
N ASN A 75 -7.96 3.04 1.46
CA ASN A 75 -9.28 2.39 1.47
C ASN A 75 -10.03 2.56 0.15
N PHE A 76 -9.31 2.69 -0.97
CA PHE A 76 -9.93 2.96 -2.27
C PHE A 76 -10.69 1.76 -2.83
N THR A 77 -10.08 0.58 -2.82
CA THR A 77 -10.70 -0.67 -3.28
C THR A 77 -10.11 -1.86 -2.53
N ASP A 78 -10.91 -2.91 -2.39
CA ASP A 78 -10.49 -4.21 -1.87
C ASP A 78 -10.16 -5.21 -2.99
N ASP A 79 -10.44 -4.86 -4.26
CA ASP A 79 -10.14 -5.69 -5.42
C ASP A 79 -8.69 -5.48 -5.86
N ALA A 80 -7.86 -6.52 -5.68
CA ALA A 80 -6.47 -6.51 -6.07
C ALA A 80 -6.27 -6.24 -7.57
N TYR A 81 -7.13 -6.75 -8.44
CA TYR A 81 -7.01 -6.57 -9.89
C TYR A 81 -7.45 -5.18 -10.33
N GLU A 82 -8.51 -4.62 -9.73
CA GLU A 82 -8.86 -3.22 -9.95
C GLU A 82 -7.70 -2.30 -9.53
N ALA A 83 -7.09 -2.57 -8.38
CA ALA A 83 -5.96 -1.80 -7.90
C ALA A 83 -4.75 -1.90 -8.86
N LEU A 84 -4.46 -3.11 -9.39
CA LEU A 84 -3.42 -3.34 -10.39
C LEU A 84 -3.71 -2.58 -11.70
N ASP A 85 -4.93 -2.67 -12.23
CA ASP A 85 -5.34 -1.99 -13.47
C ASP A 85 -5.16 -0.46 -13.37
N LEU A 86 -5.45 0.11 -12.19
CA LEU A 86 -5.30 1.54 -11.94
C LEU A 86 -3.85 1.97 -11.74
N GLN A 87 -2.98 1.08 -11.26
CA GLN A 87 -1.64 1.43 -10.78
C GLN A 87 -0.52 1.00 -11.71
N ASP A 88 -0.73 0.02 -12.60
CA ASP A 88 0.30 -0.52 -13.50
C ASP A 88 1.05 0.58 -14.26
N GLU A 89 0.30 1.41 -15.01
CA GLU A 89 0.91 2.47 -15.83
C GLU A 89 1.60 3.55 -14.98
N LEU A 90 0.99 3.93 -13.84
CA LEU A 90 1.51 4.99 -12.98
C LEU A 90 2.81 4.56 -12.29
N GLN A 91 2.84 3.34 -11.74
CA GLN A 91 4.01 2.84 -11.04
C GLN A 91 5.14 2.51 -12.03
N SER A 92 4.82 1.91 -13.18
CA SER A 92 5.83 1.67 -14.24
C SER A 92 6.40 2.94 -14.86
N ALA A 93 5.78 4.11 -14.65
CA ALA A 93 6.31 5.38 -15.13
C ALA A 93 7.52 5.88 -14.32
N TYR A 94 7.73 5.40 -13.08
CA TYR A 94 8.90 5.71 -12.27
C TYR A 94 10.16 5.01 -12.81
N THR A 95 11.28 5.73 -12.84
CA THR A 95 12.56 5.24 -13.39
C THR A 95 13.56 4.82 -12.32
N GLY A 96 13.30 5.18 -11.07
CA GLY A 96 14.07 4.78 -9.91
C GLY A 96 13.45 3.55 -9.24
N GLY A 97 13.04 3.73 -7.98
CA GLY A 97 12.32 2.72 -7.21
C GLY A 97 10.82 3.00 -7.17
N THR A 98 10.03 1.94 -7.29
CA THR A 98 8.64 1.88 -6.84
C THR A 98 8.35 0.50 -6.28
N VAL A 99 7.33 0.41 -5.43
CA VAL A 99 6.77 -0.85 -4.92
C VAL A 99 5.26 -0.72 -4.88
N PHE A 100 4.54 -1.70 -5.42
CA PHE A 100 3.09 -1.78 -5.29
C PHE A 100 2.69 -2.80 -4.21
N HIS A 101 1.96 -2.33 -3.21
CA HIS A 101 1.53 -3.16 -2.08
C HIS A 101 0.12 -3.70 -2.31
N LEU A 102 0.00 -5.01 -2.46
CA LEU A 102 -1.28 -5.71 -2.46
C LEU A 102 -1.60 -6.15 -1.04
N TYR A 103 -2.40 -5.35 -0.34
CA TYR A 103 -2.90 -5.70 1.00
C TYR A 103 -4.08 -6.67 0.89
N MET A 104 -3.94 -7.87 1.47
CA MET A 104 -4.98 -8.89 1.48
C MET A 104 -5.65 -8.90 2.85
N LYS A 105 -6.97 -8.70 2.90
CA LYS A 105 -7.75 -8.73 4.15
C LYS A 105 -7.71 -10.07 4.89
N GLU A 106 -7.38 -11.14 4.16
CA GLU A 106 -7.30 -12.49 4.70
C GLU A 106 -5.95 -13.14 4.36
N ARG A 107 -5.64 -14.20 5.09
CA ARG A 107 -4.48 -15.04 4.80
C ARG A 107 -4.63 -15.69 3.43
N ILE A 108 -3.55 -15.69 2.65
CA ILE A 108 -3.51 -16.45 1.39
C ILE A 108 -3.70 -17.95 1.71
N SER A 109 -4.65 -18.58 1.02
CA SER A 109 -5.10 -19.95 1.29
C SER A 109 -4.00 -21.01 1.21
N SER A 110 -2.99 -20.81 0.36
CA SER A 110 -1.81 -21.70 0.26
C SER A 110 -0.65 -21.04 -0.46
N ALA A 111 0.56 -21.59 -0.29
CA ALA A 111 1.73 -21.19 -1.07
C ALA A 111 1.50 -21.35 -2.59
N LYS A 112 0.74 -22.39 -3.00
CA LYS A 112 0.35 -22.60 -4.40
C LYS A 112 -0.54 -21.46 -4.91
N ALA A 113 -1.55 -21.06 -4.13
CA ALA A 113 -2.43 -19.93 -4.49
C ALA A 113 -1.63 -18.62 -4.62
N CYS A 114 -0.72 -18.34 -3.67
CA CYS A 114 0.17 -17.17 -3.75
C CYS A 114 1.03 -17.21 -5.03
N LYS A 115 1.60 -18.38 -5.35
CA LYS A 115 2.40 -18.55 -6.57
C LYS A 115 1.61 -18.28 -7.84
N GLU A 116 0.38 -18.81 -7.94
CA GLU A 116 -0.48 -18.57 -9.12
C GLU A 116 -0.90 -17.09 -9.21
N LEU A 117 -1.16 -16.44 -8.08
CA LEU A 117 -1.43 -14.99 -8.03
C LEU A 117 -0.22 -14.19 -8.55
N VAL A 118 0.97 -14.43 -8.01
CA VAL A 118 2.20 -13.77 -8.49
C VAL A 118 2.40 -14.01 -9.99
N LYS A 119 2.25 -15.26 -10.44
CA LYS A 119 2.40 -15.62 -11.85
C LYS A 119 1.39 -14.88 -12.73
N SER A 120 0.13 -14.80 -12.31
CA SER A 120 -0.91 -14.02 -12.99
C SER A 120 -0.51 -12.56 -13.12
N ILE A 121 -0.04 -11.94 -12.03
CA ILE A 121 0.30 -10.52 -12.01
C ILE A 121 1.47 -10.24 -12.96
N ILE A 122 2.60 -10.94 -12.79
CA ILE A 122 3.80 -10.70 -13.60
C ILE A 122 3.62 -11.08 -15.08
N SER A 123 2.59 -11.87 -15.43
CA SER A 123 2.29 -12.22 -16.82
C SER A 123 1.40 -11.19 -17.52
N ASN A 124 0.63 -10.42 -16.76
CA ASN A 124 -0.39 -9.50 -17.31
C ASN A 124 -0.07 -8.02 -17.08
N TYR A 125 0.81 -7.70 -16.13
CA TYR A 125 1.17 -6.33 -15.73
C TYR A 125 2.67 -6.06 -15.88
N LYS A 126 3.03 -4.78 -15.97
CA LYS A 126 4.40 -4.26 -16.15
C LYS A 126 5.03 -3.74 -14.86
N LEU A 127 4.31 -3.81 -13.74
CA LEU A 127 4.79 -3.40 -12.42
C LEU A 127 6.17 -3.99 -12.11
N PRO A 128 7.18 -3.16 -11.78
CA PRO A 128 8.55 -3.63 -11.60
C PRO A 128 8.74 -4.37 -10.26
N TYR A 129 7.94 -4.03 -9.25
CA TYR A 129 8.02 -4.61 -7.92
C TYR A 129 6.65 -4.61 -7.26
N ILE A 130 6.19 -5.80 -6.88
CA ILE A 130 4.98 -6.01 -6.10
C ILE A 130 5.30 -6.69 -4.77
N THR A 131 4.46 -6.45 -3.77
CA THR A 131 4.43 -7.23 -2.54
C THR A 131 3.00 -7.71 -2.30
N ILE A 132 2.87 -8.88 -1.70
CA ILE A 132 1.57 -9.41 -1.26
C ILE A 132 1.62 -9.48 0.26
N THR A 133 0.76 -8.68 0.90
CA THR A 133 0.76 -8.49 2.35
C THR A 133 -0.54 -9.02 2.92
N PRO A 134 -0.59 -10.29 3.37
CA PRO A 134 -1.76 -10.83 4.05
C PRO A 134 -1.87 -10.35 5.49
N VAL A 135 -3.10 -10.18 5.97
CA VAL A 135 -3.40 -9.90 7.37
C VAL A 135 -3.44 -11.19 8.19
N PHE A 136 -2.71 -11.19 9.31
CA PHE A 136 -2.71 -12.26 10.30
C PHE A 136 -2.35 -11.71 11.70
N SER A 137 -2.87 -12.35 12.74
CA SER A 137 -2.48 -12.13 14.15
C SER A 137 -1.49 -13.20 14.61
N VAL A 138 -0.70 -12.89 15.63
CA VAL A 138 0.24 -13.84 16.26
C VAL A 138 -0.14 -14.06 17.72
N CYS A 139 -0.38 -15.30 18.10
CA CYS A 139 -0.57 -15.72 19.48
C CYS A 139 0.67 -16.48 19.99
N ALA A 140 1.12 -16.19 21.21
CA ALA A 140 2.24 -16.90 21.83
C ALA A 140 1.99 -18.41 21.99
N LYS A 141 0.72 -18.82 22.14
CA LYS A 141 0.32 -20.22 22.30
C LYS A 141 0.02 -20.91 20.96
N HIS A 142 -0.77 -20.26 20.10
CA HIS A 142 -1.30 -20.88 18.88
C HIS A 142 -0.56 -20.49 17.60
N GLY A 143 0.42 -19.58 17.67
CA GLY A 143 1.17 -19.11 16.51
C GLY A 143 0.34 -18.20 15.61
N TYR A 144 0.45 -18.38 14.29
CA TYR A 144 -0.22 -17.55 13.28
C TYR A 144 -1.71 -17.84 13.18
N ILE A 145 -2.52 -16.79 13.29
CA ILE A 145 -3.98 -16.82 13.20
C ILE A 145 -4.39 -15.97 11.99
N ALA A 146 -5.25 -16.51 11.14
CA ALA A 146 -5.71 -15.78 9.95
C ALA A 146 -6.60 -14.60 10.35
N GLY A 147 -6.41 -13.44 9.72
CA GLY A 147 -7.19 -12.23 9.99
C GLY A 147 -6.65 -11.40 11.16
N GLU A 148 -7.27 -10.23 11.35
CA GLU A 148 -6.94 -9.30 12.43
C GLU A 148 -7.75 -9.63 13.68
N HIS A 149 -7.04 -9.93 14.76
CA HIS A 149 -7.61 -10.27 16.05
C HIS A 149 -6.82 -9.58 17.17
N GLU A 150 -7.52 -8.75 17.96
CA GLU A 150 -6.98 -8.15 19.19
C GLU A 150 -6.70 -9.21 20.26
N PHE A 151 -7.61 -10.19 20.40
CA PHE A 151 -7.46 -11.34 21.30
C PHE A 151 -7.52 -12.65 20.53
N CYS A 152 -6.73 -13.65 20.94
CA CYS A 152 -6.65 -14.94 20.26
C CYS A 152 -7.99 -15.69 20.37
N PRO A 153 -8.73 -15.93 19.27
CA PRO A 153 -10.02 -16.62 19.32
C PRO A 153 -9.90 -18.08 19.80
N LEU A 154 -8.73 -18.69 19.63
CA LEU A 154 -8.45 -20.05 20.10
C LEU A 154 -8.22 -20.09 21.62
N CYS A 155 -7.53 -19.09 22.18
CA CYS A 155 -7.41 -18.95 23.64
C CYS A 155 -8.78 -18.73 24.27
N ASP A 156 -9.61 -17.87 23.68
CA ASP A 156 -10.95 -17.59 24.19
C ASP A 156 -11.82 -18.84 24.18
N ALA A 157 -11.78 -19.62 23.10
CA ALA A 157 -12.49 -20.89 23.01
C ALA A 157 -12.07 -21.88 24.11
N GLU A 158 -10.76 -22.01 24.37
CA GLU A 158 -10.23 -22.87 25.43
C GLU A 158 -10.66 -22.40 26.84
N LEU A 159 -10.65 -21.08 27.10
CA LEU A 159 -11.11 -20.50 28.36
C LEU A 159 -12.61 -20.79 28.59
N ILE A 160 -13.43 -20.58 27.57
CA ILE A 160 -14.87 -20.86 27.62
C ILE A 160 -15.12 -22.35 27.89
N GLU A 161 -14.36 -23.25 27.26
CA GLU A 161 -14.50 -24.69 27.48
C GLU A 161 -14.10 -25.10 28.91
N ASN A 162 -13.03 -24.51 29.45
CA ASN A 162 -12.58 -24.78 30.81
C ASN A 162 -13.59 -24.30 31.86
N GLU A 163 -14.20 -23.13 31.68
CA GLU A 163 -15.25 -22.64 32.58
C GLU A 163 -16.51 -23.51 32.54
N LYS A 164 -16.89 -24.01 31.34
CA LYS A 164 -17.99 -24.99 31.21
C LYS A 164 -17.69 -26.31 31.93
N LYS A 165 -16.43 -26.75 31.97
CA LYS A 165 -16.02 -27.97 32.70
C LYS A 165 -16.02 -27.78 34.21
N LYS A 166 -15.68 -26.59 34.72
CA LYS A 166 -15.74 -26.26 36.16
C LYS A 166 -17.18 -26.12 36.69
N SER A 167 -18.10 -25.75 35.80
CA SER A 167 -19.52 -25.55 36.14
C SER A 167 -20.37 -26.83 36.07
N LYS A 168 -19.73 -27.99 35.81
CA LYS A 168 -20.33 -29.33 35.84
C LYS A 168 -19.76 -30.11 37.02
#